data_AF-A0A2U1NDA3-F1
#
_entry.id   AF-A0A2U1NDA3-F1
#
_cell.length_a   1.000
_cell.length_b   1.000
_cell.length_c   1.000
_cell.angle_alpha   90.00
_cell.angle_beta   90.00
_cell.angle_gamma   90.00
#
_symmetry.space_group_name_H-M   'P 1'
#
loop_
_entity.id
_entity.type
_entity.pdbx_description
1 polymer ?
#
loop_
_entity_poly.entity_id
_entity_poly.type
_entity_poly.pdbx_seq_one_letter_code
_entity_poly.pdbx_strand_id
1 'polypeptide(L)'
;MGGRIGLIFVFLLAASLACDARDLTVTSKNEVSMVSVLRSHVEKRAGVLGNVGKNDNLCTLCEEYVSEALIYLQQNKTQQEIISALHESCSKLQSLKKQCVILVDYYAPLFFLELNTIKPAEFCGKVNLCQQVVAYAQGIKQNSCDVCNMAIEEVITLLKDPDNQLTILELLLKECKTVEKYLPKCKVLVFEYAPLLLTNAEQFLEKQDICSKLHACDTYASSVEDTLLSDH
;
A
#
# COMPACT_ATOMS: atom_id res chain seq x y z
N MET A 1 -27.22 -56.28 -7.90
CA MET A 1 -26.16 -55.51 -7.21
C MET A 1 -25.40 -54.73 -8.28
N GLY A 2 -25.65 -53.42 -8.44
CA GLY A 2 -25.05 -52.65 -9.54
C GLY A 2 -25.23 -51.13 -9.45
N GLY A 3 -26.29 -50.65 -8.76
CA GLY A 3 -26.54 -49.21 -8.60
C GLY A 3 -25.75 -48.51 -7.49
N ARG A 4 -25.22 -49.26 -6.50
CA ARG A 4 -24.48 -48.67 -5.36
C ARG A 4 -23.01 -48.34 -5.68
N ILE A 5 -22.40 -49.07 -6.60
CA ILE A 5 -21.00 -48.85 -7.02
C ILE A 5 -20.91 -47.64 -7.96
N GLY A 6 -21.93 -47.43 -8.80
CA GLY A 6 -22.03 -46.26 -9.67
C GLY A 6 -22.13 -44.94 -8.89
N LEU A 7 -22.89 -44.91 -7.80
CA LEU A 7 -22.98 -43.72 -6.94
C LEU A 7 -21.66 -43.41 -6.22
N ILE A 8 -20.92 -44.43 -5.79
CA ILE A 8 -19.61 -44.24 -5.16
C ILE A 8 -18.59 -43.69 -6.17
N PHE A 9 -18.61 -44.16 -7.42
CA PHE A 9 -17.76 -43.59 -8.48
C PHE A 9 -18.15 -42.15 -8.84
N VAL A 10 -19.44 -41.81 -8.83
CA VAL A 10 -19.89 -40.42 -9.03
C VAL A 10 -19.50 -39.52 -7.86
N PHE A 11 -19.55 -40.01 -6.62
CA PHE A 11 -19.08 -39.27 -5.44
C PHE A 11 -17.55 -39.12 -5.40
N LEU A 12 -16.78 -40.13 -5.84
CA LEU A 12 -15.32 -40.06 -5.91
C LEU A 12 -14.83 -39.18 -7.08
N LEU A 13 -15.53 -39.16 -8.21
CA LEU A 13 -15.25 -38.24 -9.32
C LEU A 13 -15.66 -36.80 -8.97
N ALA A 14 -16.74 -36.60 -8.19
CA ALA A 14 -17.12 -35.29 -7.66
C ALA A 14 -16.11 -34.75 -6.63
N ALA A 15 -15.52 -35.62 -5.80
CA ALA A 15 -14.43 -35.25 -4.90
C ALA A 15 -13.12 -34.92 -5.64
N SER A 16 -12.96 -35.40 -6.88
CA SER A 16 -11.80 -35.12 -7.74
C SER A 16 -11.98 -33.88 -8.63
N LEU A 17 -13.21 -33.37 -8.76
CA LEU A 17 -13.57 -32.14 -9.50
C LEU A 17 -13.83 -30.93 -8.59
N ALA A 18 -13.57 -31.06 -7.28
CA ALA A 18 -13.52 -29.95 -6.33
C ALA A 18 -12.11 -29.34 -6.18
N CYS A 19 -11.15 -29.75 -7.02
CA CYS A 19 -9.88 -29.07 -7.21
C CYS A 19 -9.96 -28.19 -8.45
N ASP A 20 -10.59 -27.02 -8.32
CA ASP A 20 -10.38 -25.93 -9.28
C ASP A 20 -9.59 -24.83 -8.59
N ALA A 21 -8.48 -24.48 -9.21
CA ALA A 21 -7.61 -23.41 -8.82
C ALA A 21 -8.29 -22.06 -9.09
N ARG A 22 -8.88 -21.47 -8.04
CA ARG A 22 -9.11 -20.03 -7.83
C ARG A 22 -9.01 -19.84 -6.32
N ASP A 23 -7.93 -19.30 -5.75
CA ASP A 23 -7.51 -17.92 -5.94
C ASP A 23 -6.03 -17.77 -5.55
N LEU A 24 -5.26 -17.24 -6.49
CA LEU A 24 -3.89 -16.79 -6.29
C LEU A 24 -3.91 -15.30 -5.90
N THR A 25 -4.72 -14.92 -4.91
CA THR A 25 -4.66 -13.61 -4.26
C THR A 25 -5.11 -13.67 -2.79
N VAL A 26 -4.45 -14.49 -1.96
CA VAL A 26 -4.27 -14.04 -0.57
C VAL A 26 -3.12 -13.05 -0.59
N THR A 27 -3.45 -11.84 -1.02
CA THR A 27 -2.88 -10.63 -0.45
C THR A 27 -2.77 -10.88 1.05
N SER A 28 -1.58 -10.74 1.62
CA SER A 28 -1.41 -10.63 3.06
C SER A 28 -2.32 -9.48 3.54
N LYS A 29 -3.56 -9.83 3.91
CA LYS A 29 -4.55 -8.91 4.49
C LYS A 29 -4.58 -9.01 6.01
N ASN A 30 -3.83 -9.96 6.58
CA ASN A 30 -3.91 -10.31 7.99
C ASN A 30 -2.55 -10.48 8.69
N GLU A 31 -1.46 -9.94 8.13
CA GLU A 31 -0.48 -9.34 9.05
C GLU A 31 -1.01 -7.94 9.36
N VAL A 32 -1.56 -7.77 10.56
CA VAL A 32 -1.73 -6.44 11.16
C VAL A 32 -0.33 -5.87 11.36
N SER A 33 0.23 -5.35 10.27
CA SER A 33 1.48 -4.65 10.29
C SER A 33 1.20 -3.28 10.91
N MET A 34 2.07 -2.86 11.81
CA MET A 34 2.14 -1.53 12.43
C MET A 34 1.99 -0.38 11.39
N VAL A 35 2.29 -0.67 10.12
CA VAL A 35 2.04 0.16 8.93
C VAL A 35 0.57 0.57 8.76
N SER A 36 -0.40 -0.27 9.14
CA SER A 36 -1.83 0.05 9.05
C SER A 36 -2.30 1.09 10.07
N VAL A 37 -1.72 1.07 11.28
CA VAL A 37 -1.94 2.08 12.32
C VAL A 37 -1.36 3.42 11.88
N LEU A 38 -0.11 3.41 11.40
CA LEU A 38 0.55 4.58 10.81
C LEU A 38 -0.28 5.17 9.65
N ARG A 39 -0.83 4.33 8.77
CA ARG A 39 -1.69 4.78 7.65
C ARG A 39 -2.95 5.50 8.14
N SER A 40 -3.63 5.00 9.16
CA SER A 40 -4.84 5.63 9.71
C SER A 40 -4.56 6.99 10.36
N HIS A 41 -3.36 7.22 10.91
CA HIS A 41 -2.99 8.49 11.54
C HIS A 41 -2.50 9.53 10.53
N VAL A 42 -1.81 9.10 9.46
CA VAL A 42 -1.46 9.94 8.31
C VAL A 42 -2.72 10.52 7.64
N GLU A 43 -3.80 9.74 7.55
CA GLU A 43 -5.08 10.19 7.00
C GLU A 43 -5.79 11.23 7.89
N LYS A 44 -5.65 11.16 9.22
CA LYS A 44 -6.28 12.10 10.17
C LYS A 44 -5.55 13.44 10.30
N ARG A 45 -4.22 13.50 10.12
CA ARG A 45 -3.42 14.74 10.28
C ARG A 45 -3.32 15.62 9.04
N ALA A 46 -3.80 15.17 7.88
CA ALA A 46 -3.87 15.97 6.64
C ALA A 46 -4.78 17.23 6.73
N GLY A 47 -5.45 17.46 7.87
CA GLY A 47 -6.33 18.62 8.09
C GLY A 47 -5.67 19.84 8.75
N VAL A 48 -4.43 19.76 9.23
CA VAL A 48 -3.78 20.88 9.93
C VAL A 48 -2.32 20.97 9.50
N LEU A 49 -2.04 21.64 8.39
CA LEU A 49 -0.86 22.48 8.16
C LEU A 49 -1.00 23.10 6.76
N GLY A 50 -1.25 24.41 6.75
CA GLY A 50 -1.41 25.19 5.53
C GLY A 50 -0.09 25.47 4.82
N ASN A 51 -0.19 25.40 3.49
CA ASN A 51 0.64 25.95 2.41
C ASN A 51 2.02 25.32 2.14
N VAL A 52 2.02 24.26 1.32
CA VAL A 52 3.21 23.68 0.67
C VAL A 52 3.05 23.80 -0.86
N GLY A 53 3.52 24.91 -1.42
CA GLY A 53 3.46 25.20 -2.88
C GLY A 53 4.39 24.35 -3.77
N LYS A 54 4.69 23.11 -3.39
CA LYS A 54 5.46 22.14 -4.22
C LYS A 54 4.73 20.84 -4.50
N ASN A 55 3.84 20.39 -3.62
CA ASN A 55 3.01 19.21 -3.88
C ASN A 55 1.77 19.59 -4.69
N ASP A 56 1.25 20.80 -4.50
CA ASP A 56 0.14 21.33 -5.31
C ASP A 56 0.49 21.37 -6.80
N ASN A 57 1.74 21.69 -7.16
CA ASN A 57 2.19 21.72 -8.56
C ASN A 57 2.28 20.30 -9.16
N LEU A 58 2.73 19.30 -8.41
CA LEU A 58 2.79 17.90 -8.89
C LEU A 58 1.41 17.25 -8.93
N CYS A 59 0.55 17.59 -7.97
CA CYS A 59 -0.85 17.20 -7.96
C CYS A 59 -1.57 17.78 -9.18
N THR A 60 -1.47 19.09 -9.39
CA THR A 60 -2.09 19.78 -10.54
C THR A 60 -1.59 19.19 -11.84
N LEU A 61 -0.28 18.98 -11.97
CA LEU A 61 0.30 18.35 -13.16
C LEU A 61 -0.23 16.94 -13.37
N CYS A 62 -0.27 16.10 -12.31
CA CYS A 62 -0.85 14.77 -12.40
C CYS A 62 -2.32 14.82 -12.86
N GLU A 63 -3.13 15.70 -12.28
CA GLU A 63 -4.54 15.83 -12.62
C GLU A 63 -4.73 16.27 -14.07
N GLU A 64 -3.94 17.22 -14.55
CA GLU A 64 -3.93 17.68 -15.94
C GLU A 64 -3.55 16.54 -16.88
N TYR A 65 -2.43 15.85 -16.63
CA TYR A 65 -1.98 14.73 -17.46
C TYR A 65 -2.99 13.59 -17.50
N VAL A 66 -3.57 13.21 -16.36
CA VAL A 66 -4.58 12.16 -16.30
C VAL A 66 -5.85 12.60 -17.01
N SER A 67 -6.27 13.86 -16.85
CA SER A 67 -7.42 14.42 -17.56
C SER A 67 -7.22 14.37 -19.09
N GLU A 68 -6.06 14.83 -19.58
CA GLU A 68 -5.73 14.77 -21.00
C GLU A 68 -5.67 13.34 -21.54
N ALA A 69 -5.05 12.42 -20.78
CA ALA A 69 -4.98 11.02 -21.14
C ALA A 69 -6.37 10.38 -21.23
N LEU A 70 -7.27 10.67 -20.27
CA LEU A 70 -8.64 10.17 -20.28
C LEU A 70 -9.42 10.71 -21.48
N ILE A 71 -9.31 12.01 -21.78
CA ILE A 71 -9.93 12.62 -22.96
C ILE A 71 -9.43 11.93 -24.23
N TYR A 72 -8.12 11.73 -24.35
CA TYR A 72 -7.51 11.09 -25.52
C TYR A 72 -7.99 9.64 -25.69
N LEU A 73 -8.03 8.86 -24.60
CA LEU A 73 -8.46 7.46 -24.61
C LEU A 73 -9.98 7.28 -24.79
N GLN A 74 -10.79 8.29 -24.45
CA GLN A 74 -12.24 8.30 -24.68
C GLN A 74 -12.63 8.59 -26.13
N GLN A 75 -11.70 9.07 -26.96
CA GLN A 75 -11.99 9.29 -28.38
C GLN A 75 -12.21 7.95 -29.09
N ASN A 76 -13.36 7.82 -29.75
CA ASN A 76 -13.69 6.64 -30.57
C ASN A 76 -12.58 6.25 -31.55
N LYS A 77 -11.88 7.24 -32.11
CA LYS A 77 -10.75 7.02 -33.00
C LYS A 77 -9.58 6.33 -32.28
N THR A 78 -9.14 6.85 -31.14
CA THR A 78 -8.08 6.25 -30.32
C THR A 78 -8.43 4.82 -29.91
N GLN A 79 -9.67 4.58 -29.48
CA GLN A 79 -10.12 3.24 -29.11
C GLN A 79 -10.05 2.26 -30.28
N GLN A 80 -10.48 2.68 -31.48
CA GLN A 80 -10.40 1.88 -32.68
C GLN A 80 -8.95 1.60 -33.09
N GLU A 81 -8.06 2.59 -33.00
CA GLU A 81 -6.64 2.42 -33.30
C GLU A 81 -5.99 1.40 -32.35
N ILE A 82 -6.30 1.48 -31.04
CA ILE A 82 -5.83 0.51 -30.04
C ILE A 82 -6.35 -0.90 -30.33
N ILE A 83 -7.67 -1.06 -30.55
CA ILE A 83 -8.28 -2.36 -30.84
C ILE A 83 -7.70 -2.96 -32.13
N SER A 84 -7.52 -2.14 -33.17
CA SER A 84 -6.92 -2.57 -34.42
C SER A 84 -5.49 -3.05 -34.24
N ALA A 85 -4.67 -2.34 -33.45
CA ALA A 85 -3.30 -2.74 -33.14
C ALA A 85 -3.26 -4.05 -32.32
N LEU A 86 -4.22 -4.25 -31.41
CA LEU A 86 -4.36 -5.49 -30.66
C LEU A 86 -4.77 -6.67 -31.57
N HIS A 87 -5.71 -6.47 -32.50
CA HIS A 87 -6.08 -7.48 -33.49
C HIS A 87 -4.94 -7.82 -34.45
N GLU A 88 -4.16 -6.82 -34.87
CA GLU A 88 -2.95 -7.04 -35.67
C GLU A 88 -1.95 -7.91 -34.89
N SER A 89 -1.75 -7.61 -33.60
CA SER A 89 -0.90 -8.42 -32.72
C SER A 89 -1.44 -9.84 -32.58
N CYS A 90 -2.75 -10.03 -32.41
CA CYS A 90 -3.37 -11.35 -32.41
C CYS A 90 -3.15 -12.13 -33.72
N SER A 91 -3.08 -11.44 -34.86
CA SER A 91 -2.86 -12.09 -36.16
C SER A 91 -1.49 -12.78 -36.27
N LYS A 92 -0.51 -12.31 -35.49
CA LYS A 92 0.85 -12.86 -35.41
C LYS A 92 0.90 -14.12 -34.53
N LEU A 93 -0.11 -14.36 -33.70
CA LEU A 93 -0.21 -15.53 -32.82
C LEU A 93 -0.86 -16.70 -33.55
N GLN A 94 -0.07 -17.61 -34.13
CA GLN A 94 -0.58 -18.70 -34.99
C GLN A 94 -1.72 -19.53 -34.39
N SER A 95 -1.45 -20.35 -33.37
CA SER A 95 -2.44 -21.26 -32.77
C SER A 95 -3.42 -20.55 -31.84
N LEU A 96 -3.02 -19.40 -31.27
CA LEU A 96 -3.80 -18.65 -30.28
C LEU A 96 -4.60 -17.49 -30.88
N LYS A 97 -4.52 -17.24 -32.19
CA LYS A 97 -5.17 -16.10 -32.87
C LYS A 97 -6.62 -15.92 -32.44
N LYS A 98 -7.42 -17.01 -32.52
CA LYS A 98 -8.85 -16.96 -32.22
C LYS A 98 -9.12 -16.59 -30.76
N GLN A 99 -8.36 -17.19 -29.84
CA GLN A 99 -8.51 -16.92 -28.40
C GLN A 99 -8.10 -15.48 -28.09
N CYS A 100 -7.00 -15.00 -28.68
CA CYS A 100 -6.56 -13.62 -28.55
C CYS A 100 -7.63 -12.63 -29.04
N VAL A 101 -8.18 -12.83 -30.24
CA VAL A 101 -9.23 -11.96 -30.79
C VAL A 101 -10.45 -11.92 -29.87
N ILE A 102 -10.91 -13.08 -29.36
CA ILE A 102 -12.04 -13.14 -28.41
C ILE A 102 -11.74 -12.31 -27.15
N LEU A 103 -10.52 -12.41 -26.61
CA LEU A 103 -10.12 -11.64 -25.42
C LEU A 103 -10.11 -10.14 -25.73
N VAL A 104 -9.58 -9.71 -26.87
CA VAL A 104 -9.56 -8.30 -27.27
C VAL A 104 -10.98 -7.77 -27.43
N ASP A 105 -11.85 -8.50 -28.14
CA ASP A 105 -13.24 -8.10 -28.40
C ASP A 105 -14.07 -8.00 -27.13
N TYR A 106 -13.73 -8.79 -26.11
CA TYR A 106 -14.42 -8.79 -24.83
C TYR A 106 -13.85 -7.74 -23.85
N TYR A 107 -12.53 -7.72 -23.67
CA TYR A 107 -11.91 -6.92 -22.61
C TYR A 107 -11.62 -5.47 -23.02
N ALA A 108 -11.32 -5.19 -24.28
CA ALA A 108 -11.01 -3.82 -24.69
C ALA A 108 -12.21 -2.87 -24.49
N PRO A 109 -13.46 -3.23 -24.87
CA PRO A 109 -14.62 -2.38 -24.57
C PRO A 109 -14.86 -2.18 -23.07
N LEU A 110 -14.66 -3.23 -22.25
CA LEU A 110 -14.80 -3.13 -20.80
C LEU A 110 -13.73 -2.22 -20.19
N PHE A 111 -12.50 -2.29 -20.69
CA PHE A 111 -11.42 -1.38 -20.29
C PHE A 111 -11.79 0.07 -20.57
N PHE A 112 -12.28 0.40 -21.77
CA PHE A 112 -12.70 1.76 -22.11
C PHE A 112 -13.92 2.23 -21.31
N LEU A 113 -14.83 1.32 -20.94
CA LEU A 113 -15.92 1.62 -20.03
C LEU A 113 -15.41 1.97 -18.63
N GLU A 114 -14.43 1.21 -18.12
CA GLU A 114 -13.82 1.43 -16.81
C GLU A 114 -13.05 2.76 -16.75
N LEU A 115 -12.42 3.20 -17.84
CA LEU A 115 -11.76 4.51 -17.88
C LEU A 115 -12.71 5.67 -17.52
N ASN A 116 -14.01 5.54 -17.79
CA ASN A 116 -15.01 6.57 -17.44
C ASN A 116 -15.26 6.68 -15.93
N THR A 117 -14.82 5.71 -15.13
CA THR A 117 -14.96 5.75 -13.66
C THR A 117 -13.78 6.47 -13.01
N ILE A 118 -12.67 6.66 -13.75
CA ILE A 118 -11.46 7.28 -13.24
C ILE A 118 -11.66 8.79 -13.12
N LYS A 119 -11.46 9.31 -11.90
CA LYS A 119 -11.37 10.74 -11.65
C LYS A 119 -9.91 11.13 -11.44
N PRO A 120 -9.37 12.15 -12.13
CA PRO A 120 -7.97 12.57 -12.01
C PRO A 120 -7.52 12.77 -10.55
N ALA A 121 -8.28 13.53 -9.75
CA ALA A 121 -7.95 13.77 -8.34
C ALA A 121 -7.87 12.48 -7.50
N GLU A 122 -8.82 11.55 -7.67
CA GLU A 122 -8.81 10.28 -6.93
C GLU A 122 -7.66 9.38 -7.38
N PHE A 123 -7.36 9.35 -8.68
CA PHE A 123 -6.22 8.61 -9.24
C PHE A 123 -4.90 9.16 -8.71
N CYS A 124 -4.70 10.48 -8.81
CA CYS A 124 -3.51 11.17 -8.36
C CYS A 124 -3.34 11.09 -6.84
N GLY A 125 -4.44 11.06 -6.08
CA GLY A 125 -4.44 10.72 -4.66
C GLY A 125 -3.93 9.30 -4.40
N LYS A 126 -4.45 8.29 -5.11
CA LYS A 126 -4.01 6.88 -4.96
C LYS A 126 -2.53 6.66 -5.27
N VAL A 127 -1.95 7.44 -6.18
CA VAL A 127 -0.51 7.39 -6.50
C VAL A 127 0.33 8.36 -5.66
N ASN A 128 -0.25 8.95 -4.61
CA ASN A 128 0.39 9.86 -3.65
C ASN A 128 0.96 11.15 -4.27
N LEU A 129 0.42 11.60 -5.41
CA LEU A 129 0.79 12.87 -6.05
C LEU A 129 -0.11 14.03 -5.62
N CYS A 130 -1.30 13.74 -5.08
CA CYS A 130 -2.22 14.72 -4.51
C CYS A 130 -2.43 14.59 -3.00
N GLN A 131 -1.82 13.58 -2.37
CA GLN A 131 -1.82 13.49 -0.93
C GLN A 131 -0.88 14.56 -0.38
N GLN A 132 -1.22 15.21 0.73
CA GLN A 132 -0.22 15.87 1.58
C GLN A 132 0.70 14.81 2.17
N VAL A 133 1.54 14.24 1.31
CA VAL A 133 2.78 13.66 1.74
C VAL A 133 3.49 14.83 2.40
N VAL A 134 3.91 14.65 3.65
CA VAL A 134 5.03 15.41 4.19
C VAL A 134 6.17 15.18 3.21
N ALA A 135 6.23 16.04 2.19
CA ALA A 135 7.17 15.88 1.10
C ALA A 135 8.53 16.18 1.72
N TYR A 136 9.25 15.12 2.05
CA TYR A 136 10.71 15.12 2.14
C TYR A 136 11.32 15.32 0.75
N ALA A 137 10.89 16.40 0.10
CA ALA A 137 11.42 16.96 -1.12
C ALA A 137 11.83 18.41 -0.84
N GLN A 138 12.57 18.60 0.25
CA GLN A 138 13.58 19.65 0.28
C GLN A 138 14.90 19.00 -0.10
N GLY A 139 15.68 19.67 -0.94
CA GLY A 139 16.99 19.23 -1.41
C GLY A 139 18.03 19.19 -0.31
N ILE A 140 17.81 18.34 0.68
CA ILE A 140 18.82 17.79 1.55
C ILE A 140 19.03 16.37 1.04
N LYS A 141 20.27 15.97 0.74
CA LYS A 141 20.62 14.55 0.72
C LYS A 141 20.36 14.03 2.14
N GLN A 142 19.11 13.71 2.44
CA GLN A 142 18.70 13.15 3.72
C GLN A 142 19.38 11.79 3.79
N ASN A 143 20.37 11.67 4.66
CA ASN A 143 21.04 10.40 4.85
C ASN A 143 20.14 9.49 5.70
N SER A 144 20.52 8.22 5.83
CA SER A 144 19.75 7.25 6.62
C SER A 144 19.52 7.69 8.07
N CYS A 145 20.42 8.48 8.65
CA CYS A 145 20.32 8.98 10.01
C CYS A 145 19.18 9.98 10.15
N ASP A 146 19.12 10.95 9.24
CA ASP A 146 18.08 11.99 9.28
C ASP A 146 16.69 11.38 9.13
N VAL A 147 16.53 10.48 8.14
CA VAL A 147 15.26 9.77 7.91
C VAL A 147 14.85 8.95 9.13
N CYS A 148 15.81 8.28 9.78
CA CYS A 148 15.53 7.52 10.99
C CYS A 148 15.08 8.43 12.14
N ASN A 149 15.81 9.51 12.42
CA ASN A 149 15.51 10.40 13.54
C ASN A 149 14.09 10.97 13.42
N MET A 150 13.73 11.40 12.21
CA MET A 150 12.39 11.92 11.94
C MET A 150 11.31 10.84 12.09
N ALA A 151 11.58 9.61 11.66
CA ALA A 151 10.66 8.49 11.87
C ALA A 151 10.46 8.19 13.37
N ILE A 152 11.54 8.21 14.16
CA ILE A 152 11.47 7.99 15.61
C ILE A 152 10.71 9.11 16.32
N GLU A 153 10.97 10.37 15.95
CA GLU A 153 10.23 11.53 16.49
C GLU A 153 8.73 11.46 16.17
N GLU A 154 8.36 11.05 14.96
CA GLU A 154 6.95 10.88 14.60
C GLU A 154 6.31 9.75 15.41
N VAL A 155 7.00 8.60 15.58
CA VAL A 155 6.49 7.49 16.39
C VAL A 155 6.29 7.90 17.86
N ILE A 156 7.23 8.63 18.46
CA ILE A 156 7.08 9.16 19.83
C ILE A 156 5.87 10.09 19.92
N THR A 157 5.69 10.96 18.93
CA THR A 157 4.56 11.90 18.86
C THR A 157 3.22 11.16 18.73
N LEU A 158 3.19 10.05 17.99
CA LEU A 158 2.00 9.21 17.88
C LEU A 158 1.69 8.48 19.18
N LEU A 159 2.70 7.97 19.89
CA LEU A 159 2.53 7.28 21.15
C LEU A 159 2.05 8.20 22.28
N LYS A 160 2.43 9.48 22.27
CA LYS A 160 1.99 10.49 23.24
C LYS A 160 0.53 10.90 23.12
N ASP A 161 -0.05 10.72 21.94
CA ASP A 161 -1.41 11.15 21.64
C ASP A 161 -2.43 10.15 22.24
N PRO A 162 -3.29 10.58 23.18
CA PRO A 162 -4.24 9.69 23.83
C PRO A 162 -5.27 9.09 22.86
N ASP A 163 -5.62 9.79 21.78
CA ASP A 163 -6.56 9.27 20.77
C ASP A 163 -5.93 8.13 19.98
N ASN A 164 -4.62 8.21 19.74
CA ASN A 164 -3.86 7.16 19.08
C ASN A 164 -3.68 5.95 20.00
N GLN A 165 -3.40 6.16 21.29
CA GLN A 165 -3.37 5.07 22.27
C GLN A 165 -4.71 4.33 22.33
N LEU A 166 -5.82 5.06 22.36
CA LEU A 166 -7.17 4.46 22.30
C LEU A 166 -7.38 3.67 21.01
N THR A 167 -6.97 4.23 19.86
CA THR A 167 -7.05 3.55 18.57
C THR A 167 -6.29 2.21 18.59
N ILE A 168 -5.09 2.18 19.17
CA ILE A 168 -4.30 0.95 19.33
C ILE A 168 -5.04 -0.06 20.21
N LEU A 169 -5.63 0.37 21.32
CA LEU A 169 -6.40 -0.51 22.21
C LEU A 169 -7.64 -1.09 21.51
N GLU A 170 -8.37 -0.28 20.75
CA GLU A 170 -9.54 -0.72 20.00
C GLU A 170 -9.18 -1.77 18.94
N LEU A 171 -8.06 -1.59 18.25
CA LEU A 171 -7.54 -2.57 17.30
C LEU A 171 -7.18 -3.87 17.99
N LEU A 172 -6.44 -3.82 19.10
CA LEU A 172 -6.11 -5.01 19.88
C LEU A 172 -7.36 -5.75 20.38
N LEU A 173 -8.38 -5.01 20.83
CA LEU A 173 -9.67 -5.59 21.24
C LEU A 173 -10.45 -6.20 20.07
N LYS A 174 -10.35 -5.62 18.87
CA LYS A 174 -10.91 -6.20 17.65
C LYS A 174 -10.23 -7.53 17.33
N GLU A 175 -8.90 -7.58 17.40
CA GLU A 175 -8.13 -8.81 17.18
C GLU A 175 -8.42 -9.87 18.26
N CYS A 176 -8.66 -9.48 19.51
CA CYS A 176 -9.09 -10.42 20.56
C CYS A 176 -10.34 -11.23 20.19
N LYS A 177 -11.22 -10.72 19.31
CA LYS A 177 -12.42 -11.44 18.85
C LYS A 177 -12.08 -12.63 17.96
N THR A 178 -10.90 -12.65 17.34
CA THR A 178 -10.44 -13.76 16.49
C THR A 178 -9.98 -14.98 17.30
N VAL A 179 -9.67 -14.79 18.58
CA VAL A 179 -9.21 -15.84 19.51
C VAL A 179 -10.29 -16.22 20.52
N GLU A 180 -11.44 -16.70 20.03
CA GLU A 180 -12.67 -16.93 20.81
C GLU A 180 -12.44 -17.65 22.16
N LYS A 181 -11.65 -18.73 22.15
CA LYS A 181 -11.32 -19.53 23.36
C LYS A 181 -10.61 -18.71 24.45
N TYR A 182 -9.88 -17.66 24.07
CA TYR A 182 -9.07 -16.84 24.97
C TYR A 182 -9.62 -15.43 25.13
N LEU A 183 -10.78 -15.11 24.56
CA LEU A 183 -11.35 -13.77 24.53
C LEU A 183 -11.32 -13.04 25.90
N PRO A 184 -11.72 -13.66 27.04
CA PRO A 184 -11.66 -12.99 28.33
C PRO A 184 -10.22 -12.65 28.76
N LYS A 185 -9.29 -13.59 28.58
CA LYS A 185 -7.87 -13.39 28.93
C LYS A 185 -7.21 -12.37 28.01
N CYS A 186 -7.54 -12.40 26.72
CA CYS A 186 -7.05 -11.43 25.75
C CYS A 186 -7.48 -10.01 26.12
N LYS A 187 -8.75 -9.79 26.47
CA LYS A 187 -9.24 -8.48 26.91
C LYS A 187 -8.50 -7.98 28.16
N VAL A 188 -8.26 -8.84 29.15
CA VAL A 188 -7.48 -8.48 30.35
C VAL A 188 -6.07 -8.05 29.95
N LEU A 189 -5.40 -8.80 29.07
CA LEU A 189 -4.08 -8.42 28.58
C LEU A 189 -4.09 -7.05 27.89
N VAL A 190 -5.08 -6.79 27.05
CA VAL A 190 -5.20 -5.50 26.35
C VAL A 190 -5.46 -4.35 27.32
N PHE A 191 -6.39 -4.50 28.28
CA PHE A 191 -6.71 -3.40 29.19
C PHE A 191 -5.65 -3.14 30.25
N GLU A 192 -4.98 -4.18 30.76
CA GLU A 192 -4.02 -4.03 31.85
C GLU A 192 -2.59 -3.79 31.35
N TYR A 193 -2.17 -4.49 30.29
CA TYR A 193 -0.76 -4.50 29.89
C TYR A 193 -0.48 -3.55 28.73
N ALA A 194 -1.39 -3.42 27.75
CA ALA A 194 -1.10 -2.57 26.58
C ALA A 194 -0.85 -1.10 26.96
N PRO A 195 -1.59 -0.44 27.86
CA PRO A 195 -1.28 0.93 28.28
C PRO A 195 0.12 1.05 28.89
N LEU A 196 0.50 0.10 29.76
CA LEU A 196 1.82 0.07 30.38
C LEU A 196 2.93 -0.13 29.35
N LEU A 197 2.71 -0.99 28.36
CA LEU A 197 3.65 -1.23 27.27
C LEU A 197 3.81 0.00 26.37
N LEU A 198 2.72 0.71 26.08
CA LEU A 198 2.76 1.95 25.29
C LEU A 198 3.53 3.05 26.03
N THR A 199 3.28 3.26 27.32
CA THR A 199 4.05 4.20 28.15
C THR A 199 5.53 3.81 28.22
N ASN A 200 5.83 2.53 28.41
CA ASN A 200 7.22 2.06 28.44
C ASN A 200 7.91 2.22 27.08
N ALA A 201 7.20 2.00 25.98
CA ALA A 201 7.71 2.19 24.62
C ALA A 201 8.02 3.67 24.36
N GLU A 202 7.12 4.58 24.73
CA GLU A 202 7.36 6.04 24.65
C GLU A 202 8.65 6.41 25.39
N GLN A 203 8.75 6.04 26.68
CA GLN A 203 9.94 6.35 27.49
C GLN A 203 11.21 5.70 26.96
N PHE A 204 11.11 4.50 26.38
CA PHE A 204 12.25 3.82 25.77
C PHE A 204 12.75 4.58 24.55
N LEU A 205 11.85 4.97 23.65
CA LEU A 205 12.20 5.72 22.43
C LEU A 205 12.78 7.10 22.76
N GLU A 206 12.32 7.76 23.81
CA GLU A 206 12.88 9.06 24.25
C GLU A 206 14.29 8.94 24.85
N LYS A 207 14.56 7.85 25.57
CA LYS A 207 15.81 7.67 26.33
C LYS A 207 16.92 6.99 25.53
N GLN A 208 16.57 6.33 24.43
CA GLN A 208 17.50 5.51 23.67
C GLN A 208 17.73 6.14 22.30
N ASP A 209 19.00 6.21 21.89
CA ASP A 209 19.34 6.54 20.51
C ASP A 209 19.07 5.31 19.62
N ILE A 210 17.82 5.20 19.17
CA ILE A 210 17.36 4.10 18.33
C ILE A 210 18.07 4.11 16.98
N CYS A 211 18.35 5.29 16.43
CA CYS A 211 18.91 5.41 15.09
C CYS A 211 20.38 5.01 15.01
N SER A 212 21.16 5.27 16.05
CA SER A 212 22.49 4.68 16.21
C SER A 212 22.44 3.18 16.43
N LYS A 213 21.48 2.68 17.24
CA LYS A 213 21.31 1.23 17.46
C LYS A 213 20.87 0.46 16.20
N LEU A 214 20.12 1.11 15.33
CA LEU A 214 19.73 0.57 14.02
C LEU A 214 20.81 0.76 12.96
N HIS A 215 21.96 1.35 13.30
CA HIS A 215 23.04 1.71 12.37
C HIS A 215 22.56 2.60 11.21
N ALA A 216 21.46 3.34 11.41
CA ALA A 216 21.01 4.35 10.47
C ALA A 216 21.87 5.61 10.59
N CYS A 217 22.34 5.89 11.81
CA CYS A 217 23.37 6.88 12.10
C CYS A 217 24.72 6.20 12.26
N ASP A 218 25.73 6.67 11.52
CA ASP A 218 27.10 6.29 11.79
C ASP A 218 27.52 6.82 13.15
N THR A 219 27.99 5.93 14.02
CA THR A 219 28.72 6.33 15.21
C THR A 219 30.13 6.76 14.77
N TYR A 220 30.23 7.97 14.21
CA TYR A 220 31.47 8.63 13.80
C TYR A 220 32.21 8.00 12.60
N ALA A 221 31.84 8.43 11.38
CA ALA A 221 32.73 8.46 10.21
C ALA A 221 32.32 9.59 9.25
N SER A 222 32.20 10.83 9.74
CA SER A 222 32.11 12.02 8.90
C SER A 222 33.01 13.12 9.44
N SER A 223 34.31 12.90 9.32
CA SER A 223 35.29 13.97 9.27
C SER A 223 36.53 13.44 8.55
N VAL A 224 36.88 14.10 7.45
CA VAL A 224 38.11 14.01 6.62
C VAL A 224 37.78 13.56 5.19
N GLU A 225 37.28 14.52 4.40
CA GLU A 225 37.81 14.74 3.05
C GLU A 225 37.65 16.22 2.67
N ASP A 226 38.28 17.06 3.47
CA ASP A 226 38.61 18.46 3.15
C ASP A 226 40.13 18.58 3.19
N THR A 227 40.84 17.90 2.28
CA THR A 227 42.28 18.18 2.03
C THR A 227 42.73 17.70 0.64
N LEU A 228 42.18 18.26 -0.45
CA LEU A 228 42.88 18.26 -1.75
C LEU A 228 42.50 19.49 -2.58
N LEU A 229 43.01 20.67 -2.19
CA LEU A 229 43.21 21.81 -3.10
C LEU A 229 44.21 22.79 -2.48
N SER A 230 45.43 22.31 -2.28
CA SER A 230 46.64 23.13 -2.19
C SER A 230 47.82 22.27 -2.61
N ASP A 231 48.33 22.54 -3.81
CA ASP A 231 49.57 22.06 -4.45
C ASP A 231 49.30 21.37 -5.81
N HIS A 232 49.00 22.15 -6.86
CA HIS A 232 50.01 22.54 -7.86
C HIS A 232 49.51 23.65 -8.79
#